data_AF-A0A2H6ES20-F1
#
_entry.id   AF-A0A2H6ES20-F1
#
_cell.length_a   1.000
_cell.length_b   1.000
_cell.length_c   1.000
_cell.angle_alpha   90.00
_cell.angle_beta   90.00
_cell.angle_gamma   90.00
#
_symmetry.space_group_name_H-M   'P 1'
#
loop_
_entity.id
_entity.type
_entity.pdbx_description
1 polymer ?
#
loop_
_entity_poly.entity_id
_entity_poly.type
_entity_poly.pdbx_seq_one_letter_code
_entity_poly.pdbx_strand_id
1 'polypeptide(L)' 'MIKNYNNVPNDFQLYQNFPNPFNPTTRIKYEIPKVKTQNFASPQYNVKLIVYDVLGREVAVLLNKKQAAGNY' A
#
# COMPACT_ATOMS: atom_id res chain seq x y z
N MET A 1 -19.98 -19.44 -15.57
CA MET A 1 -19.55 -18.20 -14.86
C MET A 1 -18.27 -18.51 -14.11
N ILE A 2 -17.11 -18.05 -14.59
CA ILE A 2 -15.84 -18.25 -13.90
C ILE A 2 -15.65 -17.08 -12.93
N LYS A 3 -15.76 -17.32 -11.63
CA LYS A 3 -15.36 -16.35 -10.60
C LYS A 3 -13.83 -16.38 -10.55
N ASN A 4 -13.16 -15.29 -10.94
CA ASN A 4 -11.72 -15.14 -10.81
C ASN A 4 -11.33 -15.27 -9.32
N TYR A 5 -10.69 -16.39 -8.98
CA TYR A 5 -10.06 -16.59 -7.69
C TYR A 5 -8.79 -15.74 -7.63
N ASN A 6 -8.68 -14.92 -6.57
CA ASN A 6 -7.43 -14.40 -6.00
C ASN A 6 -6.78 -13.17 -6.67
N ASN A 7 -7.44 -12.00 -6.60
CA ASN A 7 -6.72 -10.72 -6.62
C ASN A 7 -6.28 -10.31 -5.19
N VAL A 8 -5.85 -11.30 -4.40
CA VAL A 8 -5.31 -11.07 -3.07
C VAL A 8 -3.81 -10.86 -3.26
N PRO A 9 -3.26 -9.71 -2.84
CA PRO A 9 -1.83 -9.48 -3.01
C PRO A 9 -1.03 -10.58 -2.31
N ASN A 10 -0.01 -11.08 -3.00
CA ASN A 10 0.90 -12.08 -2.47
C ASN A 10 2.11 -11.43 -1.79
N ASP A 11 2.46 -10.21 -2.22
CA ASP A 11 3.62 -9.46 -1.77
C ASP A 11 3.26 -8.03 -1.37
N PHE A 12 4.17 -7.38 -0.65
CA PHE A 12 4.12 -5.93 -0.48
C PHE A 12 4.56 -5.27 -1.78
N GLN A 13 3.74 -4.38 -2.32
CA GLN A 13 4.07 -3.66 -3.55
C GLN A 13 3.70 -2.19 -3.43
N LEU A 14 4.61 -1.31 -3.86
CA LEU A 14 4.35 0.12 -4.05
C LEU A 14 4.34 0.38 -5.55
N TYR A 15 3.27 1.00 -6.05
CA TYR A 15 3.15 1.36 -7.46
C TYR A 15 3.68 2.75 -7.71
N GLN A 16 4.07 3.00 -8.96
CA GLN A 16 4.43 4.35 -9.41
C GLN A 16 3.29 5.33 -9.08
N ASN A 17 3.65 6.47 -8.50
CA ASN A 17 2.69 7.53 -8.25
C ASN A 17 2.14 8.08 -9.57
N PHE A 18 0.81 8.16 -9.70
CA PHE A 18 0.15 8.63 -10.91
C PHE A 18 -1.11 9.46 -10.59
N PRO A 19 -1.39 10.54 -11.34
CA PRO A 19 -0.55 11.16 -12.36
C PRO A 19 0.64 11.97 -11.78
N ASN A 20 1.73 12.08 -12.53
CA ASN A 20 2.89 12.97 -12.31
C ASN A 20 3.45 13.32 -13.72
N PRO A 21 3.73 14.58 -14.14
CA PRO A 21 4.17 15.74 -13.35
C PRO A 21 3.52 17.12 -13.65
N PHE A 22 2.20 17.21 -13.86
CA PHE A 22 1.48 18.52 -13.93
C PHE A 22 0.09 18.52 -13.30
N ASN A 23 -0.14 17.68 -12.28
CA ASN A 23 -1.39 17.67 -11.52
C ASN A 23 -1.08 17.84 -10.02
N PRO A 24 -1.68 18.81 -9.30
CA PRO A 24 -1.38 19.09 -7.89
C PRO A 24 -1.77 17.95 -6.93
N THR A 25 -2.38 16.88 -7.43
CA THR A 25 -2.69 15.66 -6.68
C THR A 25 -2.18 14.43 -7.42
N THR A 26 -1.50 13.55 -6.70
CA THR A 26 -1.01 12.26 -7.19
C THR A 26 -1.59 11.14 -6.33
N ARG A 27 -1.86 9.97 -6.91
CA ARG A 27 -2.30 8.78 -6.18
C ARG A 27 -1.13 7.84 -6.00
N ILE A 28 -0.97 7.33 -4.79
CA ILE A 28 0.04 6.34 -4.44
C ILE A 28 -0.71 5.05 -4.13
N LYS A 29 -0.67 4.10 -5.07
CA LYS A 29 -1.27 2.77 -4.88
C LYS A 29 -0.25 1.88 -4.19
N TYR A 30 -0.69 1.07 -3.25
CA TYR A 30 0.12 0.00 -2.65
C TYR A 30 -0.72 -1.22 -2.27
N GLU A 31 -0.02 -2.34 -2.13
CA GLU A 31 -0.61 -3.64 -1.83
C GLU A 31 -0.01 -4.22 -0.56
N ILE A 32 -0.88 -4.81 0.25
CA ILE A 32 -0.54 -5.48 1.51
C ILE A 32 -0.94 -6.94 1.38
N PRO A 33 -0.01 -7.89 1.55
CA PRO A 33 -0.28 -9.29 1.31
C PRO A 33 -1.16 -9.90 2.39
N LYS A 34 -1.94 -10.91 2.01
CA LYS A 34 -2.67 -11.73 2.98
C LYS A 34 -1.82 -12.92 3.39
N VAL A 35 -1.00 -12.77 4.44
CA VAL A 35 -0.35 -13.95 5.03
C VAL A 35 -1.38 -14.79 5.78
N LYS A 36 -1.30 -16.11 5.59
CA LYS A 36 -2.10 -17.06 6.38
C LYS A 36 -1.59 -16.98 7.82
N THR A 37 -2.36 -16.35 8.70
CA THR A 37 -2.17 -16.55 10.14
C THR A 37 -2.92 -17.82 10.54
N GLN A 38 -2.49 -18.48 11.62
CA GLN A 38 -3.15 -19.71 12.10
C GLN A 38 -4.61 -19.49 12.54
N ASN A 39 -5.07 -18.24 12.50
CA ASN A 39 -6.35 -17.79 13.00
C ASN A 39 -7.14 -17.25 11.80
N PHE A 40 -8.45 -17.45 11.74
CA PHE A 40 -9.31 -16.97 10.64
C PHE A 40 -9.39 -15.42 10.54
N ALA A 41 -8.65 -14.70 11.37
CA ALA A 41 -8.54 -13.25 11.34
C ALA A 41 -7.59 -12.78 10.22
N SER A 42 -8.00 -11.74 9.50
CA SER A 42 -7.11 -11.04 8.57
C SER A 42 -5.93 -10.41 9.33
N PRO A 43 -4.68 -10.62 8.90
CA PRO A 43 -3.53 -9.96 9.51
C PRO A 43 -3.64 -8.44 9.36
N GLN A 44 -3.21 -7.73 10.41
CA GLN A 44 -3.04 -6.27 10.37
C GLN A 44 -1.55 -5.91 10.33
N TYR A 45 -1.23 -4.86 9.58
CA TYR A 45 0.11 -4.35 9.35
C TYR A 45 0.18 -2.88 9.74
N ASN A 46 1.29 -2.47 10.35
CA ASN A 46 1.60 -1.05 10.53
C ASN A 46 2.13 -0.51 9.20
N VAL A 47 1.44 0.47 8.61
CA VAL A 47 1.81 1.05 7.31
C VAL A 47 2.15 2.52 7.52
N LYS A 48 3.36 2.90 7.10
CA LYS A 48 3.84 4.28 7.12
C LYS A 48 4.27 4.68 5.70
N LEU A 49 3.68 5.75 5.17
CA LEU A 49 4.03 6.31 3.87
C LEU A 49 4.70 7.67 4.10
N ILE A 50 5.96 7.80 3.67
CA ILE A 50 6.80 8.97 3.94
C ILE A 50 7.34 9.51 2.62
N VAL A 51 7.33 10.82 2.47
CA VAL A 51 7.97 11.53 1.36
C VAL A 51 9.33 12.02 1.83
N TYR A 52 10.37 11.65 1.10
CA TYR A 52 11.74 12.13 1.30
C TYR A 52 12.13 13.08 0.17
N ASP A 53 12.98 14.06 0.48
CA ASP A 53 13.66 14.84 -0.56
C ASP A 53 14.90 14.12 -1.09
N VAL A 54 15.56 14.72 -2.09
CA VAL A 54 16.74 14.16 -2.74
C VAL A 54 17.95 14.03 -1.81
N LEU A 55 17.94 14.69 -0.66
CA LEU A 55 18.97 14.59 0.37
C LEU A 55 18.61 13.56 1.46
N GLY A 56 17.47 12.87 1.33
CA GLY A 56 17.00 11.88 2.29
C GLY A 56 16.32 12.45 3.52
N ARG A 57 15.91 13.72 3.51
CA ARG A 57 15.18 14.34 4.64
C ARG A 57 13.69 14.02 4.55
N GLU A 58 13.06 13.66 5.68
CA GLU A 58 11.60 13.48 5.76
C GLU A 58 10.89 14.82 5.54
N VAL A 59 10.12 14.93 4.45
CA VAL A 59 9.36 16.13 4.10
C VAL A 59 7.92 16.04 4.60
N ALA A 60 7.32 14.86 4.52
CA ALA A 60 5.95 14.62 4.98
C ALA A 60 5.69 13.15 5.31
N VAL A 61 4.85 12.90 6.30
CA VAL A 61 4.25 11.58 6.55
C VAL A 61 2.81 11.62 6.02
N LEU A 62 2.55 10.92 4.92
CA LEU A 62 1.24 10.88 4.27
C LEU A 62 0.29 9.89 4.96
N LEU A 63 0.86 8.86 5.60
CA LEU A 63 0.10 7.81 6.27
C LEU A 63 0.92 7.22 7.42
N ASN A 64 0.25 6.93 8.54
CA ASN A 64 0.80 6.12 9.63
C ASN A 64 -0.35 5.42 10.37
N LYS A 65 -0.78 4.26 9.89
CA LYS A 65 -1.93 3.55 10.47
C LYS A 65 -1.83 2.03 10.34
N LYS A 66 -2.65 1.32 11.10
CA LYS A 66 -2.86 -0.12 10.92
C LYS A 66 -3.82 -0.38 9.76
N GLN A 67 -3.45 -1.29 8.85
CA GLN A 67 -4.27 -1.73 7.73
C GLN A 67 -4.27 -3.24 7.61
N ALA A 68 -5.40 -3.79 7.15
CA ALA A 68 -5.50 -5.19 6.82
C ALA A 68 -4.86 -5.47 5.45
N ALA A 69 -4.67 -6.74 5.11
CA ALA A 69 -4.32 -7.14 3.76
C ALA A 69 -5.32 -6.61 2.73
N GLY A 70 -4.83 -6.12 1.60
CA GLY A 70 -5.66 -5.49 0.57
C GLY A 70 -4.90 -4.54 -0.35
N ASN A 71 -5.67 -3.91 -1.23
CA ASN A 71 -5.21 -2.89 -2.17
C ASN A 71 -5.67 -1.52 -1.65
N TYR A 72 -4.78 -0.54 -1.64
CA TYR A 72 -5.05 0.82 -1.17
C TYR A 72 -4.55 1.88 -2.15
#